data_AF-A0A9D4EBK6-F1
#
_entry.id   AF-A0A9D4EBK6-F1
#
_cell.length_a   1.000
_cell.length_b   1.000
_cell.length_c   1.000
_cell.angle_alpha   90.00
_cell.angle_beta   90.00
_cell.angle_gamma   90.00
#
_symmetry.space_group_name_H-M   'P 1'
#
loop_
_entity.id
_entity.type
_entity.pdbx_description
1 polymer ?
#
loop_
_entity_poly.entity_id
_entity_poly.type
_entity_poly.pdbx_seq_one_letter_code
_entity_poly.pdbx_strand_id
1 'polypeptide(L)'
;MANSNAAKCTTIHELSCSELYRREPNITSGALGGLWIPSEAVTDPWLFSVLLANYARKKGARILLRSRVCSVVRKTEKWIVETTGGTFISKCVVNFAGHYGDIVYILTGKSEFR
;
A
#
# COMPACT_ATOMS: atom_id res chain seq x y z
N MET A 1 -29.77 3.56 3.38
CA MET A 1 -28.78 4.28 4.21
C MET A 1 -27.55 3.38 4.32
N ALA A 2 -26.52 3.62 3.51
CA ALA A 2 -25.29 2.85 3.57
C ALA A 2 -24.45 3.35 4.75
N ASN A 3 -24.18 2.48 5.71
CA ASN A 3 -23.44 2.80 6.94
C ASN A 3 -21.94 2.87 6.63
N SER A 4 -21.34 4.05 6.78
CA SER A 4 -19.98 4.44 6.35
C SER A 4 -18.84 3.99 7.29
N ASN A 5 -19.03 2.96 8.11
CA ASN A 5 -18.14 2.65 9.25
C ASN A 5 -16.79 1.96 8.93
N ALA A 6 -16.29 2.01 7.68
CA ALA A 6 -15.02 1.36 7.32
C ALA A 6 -13.84 2.32 7.08
N ALA A 7 -14.10 3.59 6.78
CA ALA A 7 -13.07 4.62 6.68
C ALA A 7 -13.28 5.61 7.83
N LYS A 8 -12.23 5.93 8.61
CA LYS A 8 -12.24 7.00 9.63
C LYS A 8 -12.33 8.40 8.98
N CYS A 9 -13.24 8.57 8.03
CA CYS A 9 -13.52 9.83 7.39
C CYS A 9 -14.60 10.52 8.22
N THR A 10 -14.16 11.32 9.20
CA THR A 10 -15.04 11.96 10.18
C THR A 10 -15.90 13.08 9.57
N THR A 11 -15.68 13.43 8.30
CA THR A 11 -16.39 14.52 7.64
C THR A 11 -16.65 14.18 6.18
N ILE A 12 -17.87 13.71 5.90
CA ILE A 12 -18.38 13.48 4.55
C ILE A 12 -19.61 14.38 4.40
N HIS A 13 -19.66 15.16 3.34
CA HIS A 13 -20.77 16.05 3.04
C HIS A 13 -21.48 15.56 1.77
N GLU A 14 -22.77 15.24 1.89
CA GLU A 14 -23.61 15.01 0.72
C GLU A 14 -23.87 16.34 0.00
N LEU A 15 -23.68 16.36 -1.31
CA LEU A 15 -23.97 17.49 -2.17
C LEU A 15 -25.23 17.19 -2.98
N SER A 16 -26.16 18.14 -2.99
CA SER A 16 -27.24 18.12 -3.97
C SER A 16 -26.69 18.25 -5.39
N CYS A 17 -27.48 17.83 -6.38
CA CYS A 17 -27.20 18.06 -7.79
C CYS A 17 -26.87 19.54 -8.09
N SER A 18 -27.64 20.48 -7.54
CA SER A 18 -27.41 21.91 -7.74
C SER A 18 -26.09 22.43 -7.13
N GLU A 19 -25.68 21.91 -5.98
CA GLU A 19 -24.41 22.27 -5.33
C GLU A 19 -23.22 21.65 -6.06
N LEU A 20 -23.37 20.41 -6.56
CA LEU A 20 -22.34 19.74 -7.35
C LEU A 20 -22.00 20.54 -8.62
N TYR A 21 -23.00 20.90 -9.45
CA TYR A 21 -22.75 21.67 -10.67
C TYR A 21 -22.30 23.12 -10.40
N ARG A 22 -22.62 23.68 -9.22
CA ARG A 22 -22.07 24.97 -8.79
C ARG A 22 -20.56 24.88 -8.54
N ARG A 23 -20.08 23.79 -7.94
CA ARG A 23 -18.67 23.57 -7.61
C ARG A 23 -17.85 23.14 -8.82
N GLU A 24 -18.37 22.17 -9.57
CA GLU A 24 -17.68 21.54 -10.70
C GLU A 24 -18.51 21.73 -11.97
N PRO A 25 -18.54 22.94 -12.57
CA PRO A 25 -19.43 23.26 -13.70
C PRO A 25 -19.11 22.51 -15.00
N ASN A 26 -17.94 21.88 -15.09
CA ASN A 26 -17.43 21.24 -16.31
C ASN A 26 -17.71 19.74 -16.37
N ILE A 27 -18.35 19.14 -15.37
CA ILE A 27 -18.69 17.72 -15.40
C ILE A 27 -19.92 17.46 -16.29
N THR A 28 -19.98 16.27 -16.89
CA THR A 28 -21.08 15.89 -17.80
C THR A 28 -22.43 15.93 -17.08
N SER A 29 -23.47 16.36 -17.81
CA SER A 29 -24.85 16.32 -17.35
C SER A 29 -25.31 14.89 -16.99
N GLY A 30 -26.15 14.76 -15.97
CA GLY A 30 -26.75 13.49 -15.54
C GLY A 30 -26.37 13.03 -14.12
N ALA A 31 -25.45 13.74 -13.46
CA ALA A 31 -25.15 13.49 -12.05
C ALA A 31 -26.38 13.78 -11.14
N LEU A 32 -26.62 12.91 -10.16
CA LEU A 32 -27.74 13.02 -9.21
C LEU A 32 -27.38 13.81 -7.93
N GLY A 33 -26.09 14.08 -7.73
CA GLY A 33 -25.51 14.62 -6.50
C GLY A 33 -24.08 14.13 -6.35
N GLY A 34 -23.41 14.45 -5.25
CA GLY A 34 -22.02 14.06 -5.01
C GLY A 34 -21.70 13.86 -3.54
N LEU A 35 -20.52 13.31 -3.26
CA LEU A 35 -19.94 13.29 -1.92
C LEU A 35 -18.71 14.18 -1.92
N TRP A 36 -18.70 15.17 -1.03
CA TRP A 36 -17.52 15.98 -0.78
C TRP A 36 -16.81 15.47 0.46
N ILE A 37 -15.55 15.07 0.27
CA ILE A 37 -14.71 14.51 1.31
C ILE A 37 -13.48 15.42 1.44
N PRO A 38 -13.50 16.44 2.33
CA PRO A 38 -12.43 17.44 2.41
C PRO A 38 -11.07 16.84 2.81
N SER A 39 -11.08 15.70 3.50
CA SER A 39 -9.86 15.02 3.93
C SER A 39 -9.22 14.14 2.85
N GLU A 40 -9.89 13.93 1.72
CA GLU A 40 -9.31 13.19 0.60
C GLU A 40 -8.43 14.12 -0.24
N ALA A 41 -7.29 13.58 -0.67
CA ALA A 41 -6.34 14.29 -1.50
C ALA A 41 -5.79 13.36 -2.56
N VAL A 42 -5.53 13.92 -3.75
CA VAL A 42 -4.76 13.25 -4.78
C VAL A 42 -3.28 13.45 -4.47
N THR A 43 -2.52 12.36 -4.44
CA THR A 43 -1.08 12.39 -4.22
C THR A 43 -0.35 11.82 -5.42
N ASP A 44 0.90 12.24 -5.65
CA ASP A 44 1.80 11.53 -6.56
C ASP A 44 2.32 10.24 -5.87
N PRO A 45 1.86 9.04 -6.29
CA PRO A 45 2.22 7.80 -5.62
C PRO A 45 3.70 7.43 -5.82
N TRP A 46 4.31 7.88 -6.92
CA TRP A 46 5.71 7.62 -7.21
C TRP A 46 6.60 8.44 -6.28
N LEU A 47 6.38 9.75 -6.23
CA LEU A 47 7.18 10.65 -5.40
C LEU A 47 7.00 10.34 -3.91
N PHE A 48 5.76 10.04 -3.49
CA PHE A 48 5.47 9.68 -2.11
C PHE A 48 6.28 8.45 -1.65
N SER A 49 6.34 7.40 -2.48
CA SER A 49 7.11 6.18 -2.19
C SER A 49 8.61 6.46 -2.08
N VAL A 50 9.16 7.29 -2.98
CA VAL A 50 10.57 7.69 -2.95
C VAL A 50 10.90 8.50 -1.70
N LEU A 51 10.01 9.40 -1.27
CA LEU A 51 10.18 10.19 -0.05
C LEU A 51 10.21 9.29 1.20
N LEU A 52 9.30 8.33 1.30
CA LEU A 52 9.28 7.35 2.40
C LEU A 52 10.56 6.50 2.44
N ALA A 53 11.02 6.01 1.28
CA ALA A 53 12.28 5.26 1.17
C ALA A 53 13.48 6.10 1.65
N ASN A 54 13.55 7.37 1.23
CA ASN A 54 14.60 8.28 1.67
C ASN A 54 14.53 8.57 3.17
N TYR A 55 13.32 8.76 3.72
CA TYR A 55 13.13 8.96 5.15
C TYR A 55 13.57 7.74 5.96
N ALA A 56 13.17 6.53 5.54
CA ALA A 56 13.59 5.28 6.18
C ALA A 56 15.12 5.12 6.16
N ARG A 57 15.77 5.44 5.03
CA ARG A 57 17.24 5.40 4.93
C ARG A 57 17.91 6.41 5.86
N LYS A 58 17.38 7.62 6.00
CA LYS A 58 17.84 8.62 7.00
C LYS A 58 17.69 8.12 8.44
N LYS A 59 16.75 7.20 8.70
CA LYS A 59 16.56 6.53 10.00
C LYS A 59 17.36 5.23 10.15
N GLY A 60 18.26 4.93 9.21
CA GLY A 60 19.17 3.77 9.30
C GLY A 60 18.69 2.51 8.58
N ALA A 61 17.56 2.56 7.87
CA ALA A 61 17.13 1.43 7.05
C ALA A 61 18.09 1.22 5.87
N ARG A 62 18.35 -0.04 5.52
CA ARG A 62 19.09 -0.43 4.32
C ARG A 62 18.09 -0.86 3.25
N ILE A 63 18.12 -0.19 2.10
CA ILE A 63 17.27 -0.52 0.95
C ILE A 63 18.18 -1.13 -0.12
N LEU A 64 17.92 -2.39 -0.45
CA LEU A 64 18.72 -3.17 -1.39
C LEU A 64 17.89 -3.45 -2.64
N LEU A 65 18.17 -2.70 -3.70
CA LEU A 65 17.56 -2.93 -5.00
C LEU A 65 18.24 -4.12 -5.69
N ARG A 66 17.61 -4.66 -6.74
CA ARG A 66 18.13 -5.81 -7.51
C ARG A 66 18.48 -7.03 -6.65
N SER A 67 17.83 -7.16 -5.49
CA SER A 67 18.06 -8.23 -4.50
C SER A 67 16.81 -9.10 -4.42
N ARG A 68 16.47 -9.75 -5.54
CA ARG A 68 15.29 -10.63 -5.62
C ARG A 68 15.42 -11.78 -4.64
N VAL A 69 14.39 -12.04 -3.85
CA VAL A 69 14.29 -13.18 -2.94
C VAL A 69 14.24 -14.49 -3.74
N CYS A 70 15.02 -15.47 -3.31
CA CYS A 70 15.14 -16.79 -3.92
C CYS A 70 14.67 -17.91 -2.99
N SER A 71 14.81 -17.73 -1.68
CA SER A 71 14.42 -18.72 -0.67
C SER A 71 14.20 -18.04 0.68
N VAL A 72 13.27 -18.57 1.47
CA VAL A 72 12.99 -18.09 2.83
C VAL A 72 12.87 -19.30 3.76
N VAL A 73 13.81 -19.47 4.68
CA VAL A 73 13.85 -20.62 5.59
C VAL A 73 13.77 -20.15 7.03
N ARG A 74 12.93 -20.80 7.83
CA ARG A 74 12.92 -20.61 9.29
C ARG A 74 13.86 -21.63 9.95
N LYS A 75 14.86 -21.15 10.69
CA LYS A 75 15.72 -21.98 11.54
C LYS A 75 15.57 -21.55 12.99
N THR A 76 14.97 -22.42 13.81
CA THR A 76 14.73 -22.18 15.23
C THR A 76 13.99 -20.84 15.44
N GLU A 77 14.67 -19.80 15.89
CA GLU A 77 14.11 -18.47 16.17
C GLU A 77 14.44 -17.38 15.14
N LYS A 78 15.12 -17.75 14.04
CA LYS A 78 15.54 -16.79 13.01
C LYS A 78 15.04 -17.21 11.63
N TRP A 79 14.83 -16.22 10.79
CA TRP A 79 14.60 -16.36 9.37
C TRP A 79 15.92 -16.17 8.63
N ILE A 80 16.11 -16.97 7.60
CA ILE A 80 17.20 -16.86 6.63
C ILE A 80 16.55 -16.58 5.28
N VAL A 81 16.87 -15.44 4.70
CA VAL A 81 16.36 -15.00 3.40
C VAL A 81 17.53 -14.96 2.43
N GLU A 82 17.50 -15.84 1.44
CA GLU A 82 18.47 -15.83 0.35
C GLU A 82 17.95 -14.96 -0.78
N THR A 83 18.82 -14.09 -1.27
CA THR A 83 18.53 -13.23 -2.41
C THR A 83 19.64 -13.32 -3.44
N THR A 84 19.36 -12.85 -4.66
CA THR A 84 20.38 -12.64 -5.69
C THR A 84 21.51 -11.67 -5.29
N GLY A 85 21.31 -10.84 -4.25
CA GLY A 85 22.31 -9.90 -3.73
C GLY A 85 22.97 -10.34 -2.42
N GLY A 86 22.71 -11.56 -1.94
CA GLY A 86 23.27 -12.10 -0.70
C GLY A 86 22.21 -12.64 0.27
N THR A 87 22.68 -13.15 1.42
CA THR A 87 21.85 -13.80 2.43
C THR A 87 21.67 -12.93 3.67
N PHE A 88 20.44 -12.85 4.16
CA PHE A 88 20.05 -12.05 5.33
C PHE A 88 19.49 -12.94 6.43
N ILE A 89 19.82 -12.60 7.69
CA ILE A 89 19.32 -13.30 8.87
C ILE A 89 18.59 -12.31 9.75
N SER A 90 17.33 -12.58 10.10
CA SER A 90 16.51 -11.70 10.93
C SER A 90 15.60 -12.47 11.88
N LYS A 91 15.07 -11.81 12.90
CA LYS A 91 14.04 -12.40 13.79
C LYS A 91 12.64 -12.37 13.17
N CYS A 92 12.41 -11.44 12.24
CA CYS A 92 11.13 -11.22 11.59
C CYS A 92 11.35 -10.94 10.09
N VAL A 93 10.43 -11.43 9.26
CA VAL A 93 10.32 -11.15 7.84
C VAL A 93 8.88 -10.74 7.58
N VAL A 94 8.68 -9.64 6.87
CA VAL A 94 7.36 -9.16 6.45
C VAL A 94 7.32 -9.16 4.93
N ASN A 95 6.30 -9.79 4.35
CA ASN A 95 6.13 -9.88 2.91
C ASN A 95 5.36 -8.65 2.39
N PHE A 96 6.02 -7.80 1.60
CA PHE A 96 5.44 -6.64 0.92
C PHE A 96 5.63 -6.73 -0.60
N ALA A 97 5.57 -7.93 -1.19
CA ALA A 97 5.83 -8.14 -2.62
C ALA A 97 4.66 -7.79 -3.56
N GLY A 98 3.60 -7.14 -3.06
CA GLY A 98 2.44 -6.74 -3.85
C GLY A 98 1.79 -7.94 -4.56
N HIS A 99 1.57 -7.82 -5.87
CA HIS A 99 1.04 -8.91 -6.71
C HIS A 99 1.88 -10.21 -6.69
N TYR A 100 3.15 -10.15 -6.28
CA TYR A 100 4.03 -11.31 -6.17
C TYR A 100 4.07 -11.90 -4.74
N GLY A 101 3.13 -11.50 -3.87
CA GLY A 101 3.07 -11.94 -2.48
C GLY A 101 2.95 -13.45 -2.32
N ASP A 102 2.14 -14.08 -3.17
CA ASP A 102 1.95 -15.52 -3.28
C ASP A 102 3.24 -16.24 -3.72
N ILE A 103 3.93 -15.71 -4.72
CA ILE A 103 5.19 -16.26 -5.23
C ILE A 103 6.24 -16.23 -4.13
N VAL A 104 6.41 -15.11 -3.43
CA VAL A 104 7.36 -15.00 -2.30
C VAL A 104 6.96 -15.92 -1.14
N TYR A 105 5.68 -16.10 -0.90
CA TYR A 105 5.20 -17.03 0.12
C TYR A 105 5.54 -18.49 -0.22
N ILE A 106 5.43 -18.89 -1.49
CA ILE A 106 5.81 -20.24 -1.94
C ILE A 106 7.30 -20.50 -1.70
N LEU A 107 8.15 -19.47 -1.78
CA LEU A 107 9.58 -19.57 -1.43
C LEU A 107 9.85 -19.90 0.04
N THR A 108 8.82 -19.89 0.90
CA THR A 108 8.91 -20.39 2.28
C THR A 108 8.81 -21.92 2.38
N GLY A 109 8.64 -22.62 1.25
CA GLY A 109 8.40 -24.07 1.18
C GLY A 109 6.94 -24.46 1.40
N LYS A 110 6.00 -23.51 1.34
CA LYS A 110 4.55 -23.75 1.49
C LYS A 110 3.86 -23.67 0.13
N SER A 111 2.83 -24.47 -0.08
CA SER A 111 2.15 -24.57 -1.38
C SER A 111 0.91 -23.69 -1.53
N GLU A 112 0.36 -23.15 -0.43
CA GLU A 112 -0.89 -22.39 -0.45
C GLU A 112 -0.74 -21.03 0.24
N PHE A 113 -0.93 -19.95 -0.52
CA PHE A 113 -1.09 -18.61 0.02
C PHE A 113 -2.46 -18.51 0.72
N ARG A 114 -2.45 -18.21 2.02
CA ARG A 114 -3.65 -18.04 2.85
C ARG A 114 -3.63 -16.68 3.52
#